data_AF-A0A0B7K867-F1
#
_entry.id   AF-A0A0B7K867-F1
#
_cell.length_a   1.000
_cell.length_b   1.000
_cell.length_c   1.000
_cell.angle_alpha   90.00
_cell.angle_beta   90.00
_cell.angle_gamma   90.00
#
_symmetry.space_group_name_H-M   'P 1'
#
loop_
_entity.id
_entity.type
_entity.pdbx_description
1 polymer ?
#
loop_
_entity_poly.entity_id
_entity_poly.type
_entity_poly.pdbx_seq_one_letter_code
_entity_poly.pdbx_strand_id
1 'polypeptide(L)'
;MTCFHEPSNSELSSLGIRHLECASDTLHASLIDGEKSEVLKAHTAKTITLAYLKLWDPQSSGTGLSYLAEARTLIKQAAAHHSDTQVLAEELKPLGMLMHAVLYLDVMSRFGFSNVLHPGHEGFTELLNLASLTQPEPEQHIESLVGFAPTLFSLLSRLADLVAQVRRGSGKRSSLDQISKATDLRAAFERWTPDVDVDRWSDGRALLTNTIQTTEAYRWAALLLVRQAVPEIPWAQSQADLAHMSLSYLATIHSESSTTVAHTFPLLVAGVEAVDQDNKDWIRAKWRYMSEIANMAHSARFLEITEEVWQRREDFEQRKGYDSRGQGGSASAQDDTVNPRLASLNTTDSNGRSHHHLNPSQHLHSTSTNFPDSLAFKKGIDPLTRAGLTEYTVRGSLHFLTVMNDWKWKLMLG
;
A
#
# COMPACT_ATOMS: atom_id res chain seq x y z
N MET A 1 -20.03 18.00 3.66
CA MET A 1 -18.98 17.86 2.62
C MET A 1 -18.49 19.19 2.10
N THR A 2 -19.36 20.11 1.68
CA THR A 2 -18.98 21.46 1.19
C THR A 2 -18.07 22.25 2.13
N CYS A 3 -18.37 22.26 3.43
CA CYS A 3 -17.53 22.94 4.43
C CYS A 3 -16.12 22.36 4.60
N PHE A 4 -15.84 21.19 4.01
CA PHE A 4 -14.54 20.51 4.09
C PHE A 4 -13.74 20.59 2.78
N HIS A 5 -14.27 21.29 1.76
CA HIS A 5 -13.54 21.54 0.51
C HIS A 5 -12.39 22.53 0.67
N GLU A 6 -12.28 23.24 1.80
CA GLU A 6 -11.17 24.14 2.10
C GLU A 6 -10.56 23.79 3.46
N PRO A 7 -9.71 22.75 3.53
CA PRO A 7 -9.14 22.21 4.76
C PRO A 7 -8.21 23.20 5.48
N SER A 8 -7.69 24.20 4.77
CA SER A 8 -6.96 25.34 5.34
C SER A 8 -7.86 26.27 6.17
N ASN A 9 -9.17 26.22 5.99
CA ASN A 9 -10.13 27.03 6.74
C ASN A 9 -10.67 26.24 7.94
N SER A 10 -9.99 26.40 9.08
CA SER A 10 -10.35 25.74 10.34
C SER A 10 -11.77 26.09 10.82
N GLU A 11 -12.29 27.27 10.49
CA GLU A 11 -13.64 27.69 10.87
C GLU A 11 -14.70 26.93 10.07
N LEU A 12 -14.53 26.81 8.75
CA LEU A 12 -15.41 26.02 7.90
C LEU A 12 -15.39 24.54 8.30
N SER A 13 -14.22 23.98 8.61
CA SER A 13 -14.11 22.60 9.09
C SER A 13 -14.88 22.40 10.41
N SER A 14 -14.77 23.33 11.36
CA SER A 14 -15.53 23.27 12.63
C SER A 14 -17.05 23.40 12.41
N LEU A 15 -17.47 24.23 11.45
CA LEU A 15 -18.87 24.39 11.07
C LEU A 15 -19.42 23.11 10.42
N GLY A 16 -18.64 22.48 9.55
CA GLY A 16 -18.99 21.20 8.93
C GLY A 16 -19.20 20.09 9.97
N ILE A 17 -18.35 20.02 10.99
CA ILE A 17 -18.50 19.04 12.08
C ILE A 17 -19.80 19.31 12.84
N ARG A 18 -20.08 20.57 13.22
CA ARG A 18 -21.34 20.94 13.89
C ARG A 18 -22.58 20.59 13.07
N HIS A 19 -22.53 20.77 11.75
CA HIS A 19 -23.62 20.36 10.87
C HIS A 19 -23.83 18.85 10.87
N LEU A 20 -22.76 18.06 10.88
CA LEU A 20 -22.86 16.60 10.95
C LEU A 20 -23.37 16.10 12.31
N GLU A 21 -22.98 16.77 13.40
CA GLU A 21 -23.48 16.48 14.76
C GLU A 21 -24.98 16.80 14.87
N CYS A 22 -25.41 17.99 14.41
CA CYS A 22 -26.82 18.37 14.38
C CYS A 22 -27.68 17.43 13.50
N ALA A 23 -27.13 17.01 12.34
CA ALA A 23 -27.76 16.00 11.52
C ALA A 23 -27.91 14.66 12.25
N SER A 24 -26.99 14.32 13.15
CA SER A 24 -27.08 13.11 13.97
C SER A 24 -28.27 13.14 14.92
N ASP A 25 -28.48 14.25 15.62
CA ASP A 25 -29.61 14.42 16.55
C ASP A 25 -30.95 14.34 15.80
N THR A 26 -31.00 14.92 14.60
CA THR A 26 -32.20 14.95 13.75
C THR A 26 -32.54 13.55 13.21
N LEU A 27 -31.54 12.83 12.69
CA LEU A 27 -31.72 11.46 12.18
C LEU A 27 -32.11 10.48 13.28
N HIS A 28 -31.58 10.66 14.50
CA HIS A 28 -31.93 9.82 15.63
C HIS A 28 -33.40 9.99 16.06
N ALA A 29 -33.96 11.20 15.93
CA ALA A 29 -35.39 11.46 16.16
C ALA A 29 -36.26 10.83 15.04
N SER A 30 -35.84 10.94 13.78
CA SER A 30 -36.59 10.39 12.63
C SER A 30 -36.63 8.85 12.59
N LEU A 31 -35.60 8.16 13.11
CA LEU A 31 -35.59 6.70 13.24
C LEU A 31 -36.70 6.17 14.17
N ILE A 32 -37.17 7.00 15.12
CA ILE A 32 -38.25 6.68 16.06
C ILE A 32 -39.62 6.78 15.37
N ASP A 33 -39.74 7.61 14.33
CA ASP A 33 -41.03 7.99 13.70
C ASP A 33 -41.43 7.14 12.47
N GLY A 34 -40.62 6.12 12.13
CA GLY A 34 -41.03 5.05 11.21
C GLY A 34 -40.70 5.21 9.72
N GLU A 35 -40.11 6.34 9.28
CA GLU A 35 -39.52 6.46 7.94
C GLU A 35 -38.18 5.72 7.87
N LYS A 36 -38.18 4.40 7.63
CA LYS A 36 -36.98 3.57 7.86
C LYS A 36 -35.94 3.60 6.74
N SER A 37 -36.34 3.58 5.46
CA SER A 37 -35.37 3.39 4.34
C SER A 37 -34.57 4.67 4.02
N GLU A 38 -35.23 5.81 3.80
CA GLU A 38 -34.53 7.07 3.47
C GLU A 38 -33.69 7.62 4.63
N VAL A 39 -34.18 7.49 5.86
CA VAL A 39 -33.42 7.88 7.07
C VAL A 39 -32.18 7.00 7.23
N LEU A 40 -32.26 5.70 6.91
CA LEU A 40 -31.10 4.80 6.97
C LEU A 40 -30.04 5.15 5.92
N LYS A 41 -30.45 5.56 4.71
CA LYS A 41 -29.53 6.04 3.66
C LYS A 41 -28.82 7.32 4.09
N ALA A 42 -29.58 8.30 4.60
CA ALA A 42 -29.02 9.55 5.10
C ALA A 42 -28.08 9.33 6.29
N HIS A 43 -28.44 8.43 7.22
CA HIS A 43 -27.59 8.05 8.35
C HIS A 43 -26.31 7.38 7.87
N THR A 44 -26.39 6.43 6.94
CA THR A 44 -25.22 5.75 6.37
C THR A 44 -24.28 6.74 5.70
N ALA A 45 -24.80 7.64 4.85
CA ALA A 45 -23.99 8.67 4.17
C ALA A 45 -23.30 9.62 5.16
N LYS A 46 -24.02 10.07 6.20
CA LYS A 46 -23.46 10.88 7.30
C LYS A 46 -22.34 10.12 8.02
N THR A 47 -22.58 8.87 8.41
CA THR A 47 -21.62 8.08 9.17
C THR A 47 -20.36 7.78 8.36
N ILE A 48 -20.48 7.51 7.05
CA ILE A 48 -19.32 7.37 6.14
C ILE A 48 -18.54 8.68 6.04
N THR A 49 -19.25 9.81 5.93
CA THR A 49 -18.61 11.14 5.90
C THR A 49 -17.83 11.41 7.19
N LEU A 50 -18.41 11.11 8.35
CA LEU A 50 -17.74 11.23 9.64
C LEU A 50 -16.54 10.28 9.74
N ALA A 51 -16.68 9.03 9.29
CA ALA A 51 -15.59 8.07 9.23
C ALA A 51 -14.43 8.62 8.38
N TYR A 52 -14.72 9.07 7.15
CA TYR A 52 -13.73 9.66 6.25
C TYR A 52 -12.98 10.80 6.93
N LEU A 53 -13.68 11.81 7.46
CA LEU A 53 -13.06 12.97 8.08
C LEU A 53 -12.17 12.61 9.28
N LYS A 54 -12.59 11.63 10.09
CA LYS A 54 -11.90 11.26 11.33
C LYS A 54 -10.75 10.26 11.11
N LEU A 55 -10.82 9.43 10.07
CA LEU A 55 -9.75 8.47 9.72
C LEU A 55 -8.45 9.14 9.27
N TRP A 56 -8.55 10.41 8.85
CA TRP A 56 -7.43 11.24 8.44
C TRP A 56 -6.88 12.15 9.54
N ASP A 57 -7.54 12.21 10.70
CA ASP A 57 -7.08 12.97 11.85
C ASP A 57 -6.37 12.04 12.85
N PRO A 58 -5.06 12.25 13.12
CA PRO A 58 -4.31 11.41 14.05
C PRO A 58 -4.91 11.39 15.45
N GLN A 59 -5.54 12.49 15.88
CA GLN A 59 -6.10 12.65 17.22
C GLN A 59 -7.46 11.98 17.38
N SER A 60 -8.18 11.73 16.27
CA SER A 60 -9.54 11.16 16.30
C SER A 60 -9.72 9.90 15.46
N SER A 61 -8.63 9.31 14.99
CA SER A 61 -8.61 8.06 14.21
C SER A 61 -9.39 6.90 14.84
N GLY A 62 -9.34 6.75 16.18
CA GLY A 62 -10.14 5.74 16.89
C GLY A 62 -11.65 5.95 16.74
N THR A 63 -12.09 7.21 16.78
CA THR A 63 -13.48 7.59 16.53
C THR A 63 -13.87 7.35 15.06
N GLY A 64 -12.94 7.60 14.12
CA GLY A 64 -13.14 7.29 12.70
C GLY A 64 -13.37 5.80 12.43
N LEU A 65 -12.61 4.92 13.08
CA LEU A 65 -12.81 3.47 13.01
C LEU A 65 -14.17 3.04 13.59
N SER A 66 -14.64 3.70 14.66
CA SER A 66 -15.98 3.45 15.22
C SER A 66 -17.08 3.81 14.23
N TYR A 67 -17.00 4.97 13.58
CA TYR A 67 -17.98 5.35 12.55
C TYR A 67 -17.93 4.39 11.35
N LEU A 68 -16.75 3.92 10.95
CA LEU A 68 -16.66 2.95 9.86
C LEU A 68 -17.34 1.61 10.22
N ALA A 69 -17.17 1.13 11.46
CA ALA A 69 -17.87 -0.06 11.96
C ALA A 69 -19.39 0.16 12.05
N GLU A 70 -19.83 1.35 12.46
CA GLU A 70 -21.24 1.74 12.48
C GLU A 70 -21.83 1.73 11.06
N ALA A 71 -21.15 2.32 10.08
CA ALA A 71 -21.59 2.32 8.68
C ALA A 71 -21.81 0.91 8.13
N ARG A 72 -20.91 -0.04 8.45
CA ARG A 72 -21.09 -1.45 8.08
C ARG A 72 -22.34 -2.05 8.72
N THR A 73 -22.58 -1.75 9.99
CA THR A 73 -23.75 -2.26 10.72
C THR A 73 -25.05 -1.73 10.11
N LEU A 74 -25.09 -0.45 9.74
CA LEU A 74 -26.24 0.17 9.07
C LEU A 74 -26.52 -0.47 7.70
N ILE A 75 -25.49 -0.73 6.90
CA ILE A 75 -25.65 -1.41 5.60
C ILE A 75 -26.17 -2.84 5.78
N LYS A 76 -25.66 -3.59 6.76
CA LYS A 76 -26.19 -4.93 7.07
C LYS A 76 -27.64 -4.89 7.54
N GLN A 77 -28.01 -3.89 8.34
CA GLN A 77 -29.40 -3.68 8.75
C GLN A 77 -30.30 -3.38 7.55
N ALA A 78 -29.84 -2.54 6.62
CA ALA A 78 -30.55 -2.28 5.37
C ALA A 78 -30.81 -3.58 4.59
N ALA A 79 -29.80 -4.44 4.50
CA ALA A 79 -29.91 -5.71 3.79
C ALA A 79 -30.81 -6.74 4.49
N ALA A 80 -30.85 -6.75 5.83
CA ALA A 80 -31.61 -7.73 6.61
C ALA A 80 -33.14 -7.61 6.46
N HIS A 81 -33.64 -6.48 5.95
CA HIS A 81 -35.08 -6.24 5.78
C HIS A 81 -35.71 -6.95 4.58
N HIS A 82 -34.92 -7.58 3.71
CA HIS A 82 -35.41 -8.13 2.44
C HIS A 82 -35.03 -9.60 2.28
N SER A 83 -36.02 -10.46 2.03
CA SER A 83 -35.83 -11.88 1.75
C SER A 83 -35.66 -12.18 0.26
N ASP A 84 -36.05 -11.24 -0.61
CA ASP A 84 -35.98 -11.34 -2.06
C ASP A 84 -34.78 -10.56 -2.60
N THR A 85 -33.89 -11.25 -3.32
CA THR A 85 -32.66 -10.70 -3.91
C THR A 85 -32.93 -9.57 -4.90
N GLN A 86 -34.04 -9.62 -5.65
CA GLN A 86 -34.35 -8.59 -6.65
C GLN A 86 -34.83 -7.29 -5.99
N VAL A 87 -35.65 -7.41 -4.94
CA VAL A 87 -36.11 -6.26 -4.13
C VAL A 87 -34.93 -5.65 -3.35
N LEU A 88 -34.06 -6.50 -2.81
CA LEU A 88 -32.85 -6.09 -2.11
C LEU A 88 -31.91 -5.28 -3.02
N ALA A 89 -31.71 -5.71 -4.27
CA ALA A 89 -30.85 -5.01 -5.24
C ALA A 89 -31.35 -3.60 -5.54
N GLU A 90 -32.66 -3.42 -5.76
CA GLU A 90 -33.25 -2.10 -6.04
C GLU A 90 -33.17 -1.14 -4.83
N GLU A 91 -33.39 -1.63 -3.61
CA GLU A 91 -33.28 -0.82 -2.38
C GLU A 91 -31.84 -0.41 -2.06
N LEU A 92 -30.87 -1.30 -2.33
CA LEU A 92 -29.45 -1.04 -2.10
C LEU A 92 -28.78 -0.27 -3.23
N LYS A 93 -29.36 -0.21 -4.44
CA LYS A 93 -28.78 0.49 -5.60
C LYS A 93 -28.34 1.92 -5.28
N PRO A 94 -29.11 2.76 -4.54
CA PRO A 94 -28.67 4.09 -4.12
C PRO A 94 -27.50 4.09 -3.13
N LEU A 95 -27.29 2.99 -2.40
CA LEU A 95 -26.20 2.80 -1.44
C LEU A 95 -24.93 2.23 -2.09
N GLY A 96 -24.97 1.75 -3.33
CA GLY A 96 -23.84 1.04 -3.96
C GLY A 96 -22.53 1.84 -3.92
N MET A 97 -22.57 3.13 -4.28
CA MET A 97 -21.40 4.02 -4.18
C MET A 97 -20.88 4.15 -2.75
N LEU A 98 -21.78 4.27 -1.78
CA LEU A 98 -21.45 4.38 -0.35
C LEU A 98 -20.83 3.07 0.17
N MET A 99 -21.29 1.92 -0.31
CA MET A 99 -20.73 0.63 0.04
C MET A 99 -19.32 0.45 -0.51
N HIS A 100 -19.07 0.85 -1.76
CA HIS A 100 -17.72 0.89 -2.33
C HIS A 100 -16.79 1.84 -1.55
N ALA A 101 -17.29 2.99 -1.10
CA ALA A 101 -16.54 3.88 -0.22
C ALA A 101 -16.20 3.21 1.12
N VAL A 102 -17.15 2.54 1.79
CA VAL A 102 -16.87 1.80 3.04
C VAL A 102 -15.83 0.72 2.83
N LEU A 103 -15.92 -0.05 1.74
CA LEU A 103 -14.94 -1.09 1.39
C LEU A 103 -13.54 -0.48 1.19
N TYR A 104 -13.45 0.64 0.49
CA TYR A 104 -12.19 1.37 0.29
C TYR A 104 -11.58 1.79 1.62
N LEU A 105 -12.36 2.52 2.44
CA LEU A 105 -11.90 3.05 3.73
C LEU A 105 -11.50 1.92 4.69
N ASP A 106 -12.21 0.79 4.68
CA ASP A 106 -11.89 -0.38 5.50
C ASP A 106 -10.58 -1.06 5.12
N VAL A 107 -10.32 -1.23 3.82
CA VAL A 107 -9.05 -1.82 3.37
C VAL A 107 -7.88 -0.88 3.69
N MET A 108 -8.03 0.40 3.36
CA MET A 108 -6.95 1.37 3.47
C MET A 108 -6.63 1.76 4.91
N SER A 109 -7.63 1.74 5.80
CA SER A 109 -7.40 1.98 7.23
C SER A 109 -6.58 0.85 7.83
N ARG A 110 -6.88 -0.42 7.53
CA ARG A 110 -6.14 -1.57 8.07
C ARG A 110 -4.63 -1.54 7.78
N PHE A 111 -4.20 -1.02 6.64
CA PHE A 111 -2.76 -0.86 6.37
C PHE A 111 -2.10 0.15 7.33
N GLY A 112 -2.71 1.32 7.49
CA GLY A 112 -2.19 2.39 8.35
C GLY A 112 -2.33 2.12 9.85
N PHE A 113 -3.32 1.32 10.25
CA PHE A 113 -3.55 0.90 11.63
C PHE A 113 -3.07 -0.54 11.92
N SER A 114 -2.16 -1.10 11.12
CA SER A 114 -1.80 -2.54 11.17
C SER A 114 -1.19 -3.03 12.50
N ASN A 115 -0.83 -2.14 13.42
CA ASN A 115 -0.39 -2.46 14.78
C ASN A 115 -1.50 -2.39 15.85
N VAL A 116 -2.71 -1.92 15.51
CA VAL A 116 -3.88 -1.85 16.40
C VAL A 116 -4.80 -3.04 16.11
N LEU A 117 -5.52 -3.50 17.14
CA LEU A 117 -6.67 -4.40 16.94
C LEU A 117 -7.74 -3.62 16.19
N HIS A 118 -7.75 -3.75 14.87
CA HIS A 118 -8.87 -3.29 14.06
C HIS A 118 -10.08 -4.19 14.39
N PRO A 119 -11.28 -3.65 14.67
CA PRO A 119 -12.49 -4.47 14.71
C PRO A 119 -12.54 -5.23 13.38
N GLY A 120 -12.42 -6.55 13.48
CA GLY A 120 -11.82 -7.38 12.44
C GLY A 120 -12.59 -7.42 11.12
N HIS A 121 -12.06 -8.24 10.21
CA HIS A 121 -12.57 -8.64 8.90
C HIS A 121 -14.05 -9.12 8.86
N GLU A 122 -14.78 -9.10 9.99
CA GLU A 122 -16.16 -9.57 10.09
C GLU A 122 -17.08 -8.77 9.15
N GLY A 123 -17.50 -9.44 8.07
CA GLY A 123 -18.43 -8.88 7.09
C GLY A 123 -17.79 -8.14 5.93
N PHE A 124 -16.46 -8.18 5.71
CA PHE A 124 -15.89 -7.63 4.45
C PHE A 124 -16.45 -8.37 3.22
N THR A 125 -16.40 -9.70 3.23
CA THR A 125 -16.93 -10.54 2.15
C THR A 125 -18.44 -10.35 1.97
N GLU A 126 -19.18 -10.25 3.07
CA GLU A 126 -20.62 -9.99 3.07
C GLU A 126 -20.92 -8.63 2.42
N LEU A 127 -20.22 -7.58 2.83
CA LEU A 127 -20.37 -6.24 2.27
C LEU A 127 -19.99 -6.18 0.78
N LEU A 128 -18.93 -6.90 0.38
CA LEU A 128 -18.52 -7.01 -1.01
C LEU A 128 -19.61 -7.71 -1.84
N ASN A 129 -20.17 -8.81 -1.35
CA ASN A 129 -21.27 -9.50 -2.02
C ASN A 129 -22.50 -8.60 -2.17
N LEU A 130 -22.86 -7.83 -1.12
CA LEU A 130 -23.95 -6.88 -1.20
C LEU A 130 -23.64 -5.77 -2.24
N ALA A 131 -22.41 -5.27 -2.31
CA ALA A 131 -22.00 -4.26 -3.28
C ALA A 131 -22.03 -4.79 -4.73
N SER A 132 -21.78 -6.09 -4.91
CA SER A 132 -21.96 -6.78 -6.20
C SER A 132 -23.42 -6.91 -6.62
N LEU A 133 -24.40 -6.76 -5.72
CA LEU A 133 -25.82 -6.69 -6.08
C LEU A 133 -26.22 -5.29 -6.58
N THR A 134 -25.45 -4.27 -6.20
CA THR A 134 -25.72 -2.87 -6.52
C THR A 134 -24.97 -2.36 -7.74
N GLN A 135 -24.42 -3.26 -8.57
CA GLN A 135 -23.60 -2.88 -9.72
C GLN A 135 -24.40 -1.94 -10.63
N PRO A 136 -23.93 -0.71 -10.85
CA PRO A 136 -24.64 0.22 -11.71
C PRO A 136 -24.50 -0.21 -13.18
N GLU A 137 -25.18 0.47 -14.10
CA GLU A 137 -24.96 0.26 -15.53
C GLU A 137 -23.48 0.51 -15.89
N PRO A 138 -22.92 -0.16 -16.94
CA PRO A 138 -21.52 -0.08 -17.34
C PRO A 138 -20.96 1.33 -17.24
N GLU A 139 -21.62 2.32 -17.83
CA GLU A 139 -21.20 3.72 -17.91
C GLU A 139 -20.89 4.42 -16.56
N GLN A 140 -21.41 3.91 -15.43
CA GLN A 140 -21.22 4.48 -14.09
C GLN A 140 -20.11 3.80 -13.26
N HIS A 141 -19.48 2.72 -13.74
CA HIS A 141 -18.52 1.95 -12.91
C HIS A 141 -17.22 2.69 -12.57
N ILE A 142 -16.87 3.76 -13.28
CA ILE A 142 -15.58 4.45 -13.04
C ILE A 142 -15.64 5.46 -11.88
N GLU A 143 -16.80 5.60 -11.23
CA GLU A 143 -16.94 6.52 -10.09
C GLU A 143 -16.24 6.01 -8.82
N SER A 144 -15.90 4.72 -8.73
CA SER A 144 -15.14 4.16 -7.60
C SER A 144 -14.13 3.09 -8.02
N LEU A 145 -12.88 3.23 -7.54
CA LEU A 145 -11.80 2.26 -7.78
C LEU A 145 -12.14 0.84 -7.29
N VAL A 146 -12.92 0.73 -6.20
CA VAL A 146 -13.39 -0.57 -5.66
C VAL A 146 -14.44 -1.20 -6.57
N GLY A 147 -15.36 -0.40 -7.11
CA GLY A 147 -16.37 -0.88 -8.05
C GLY A 147 -15.73 -1.40 -9.35
N PHE A 148 -14.62 -0.77 -9.77
CA PHE A 148 -13.85 -1.20 -10.94
C PHE A 148 -13.03 -2.48 -10.70
N ALA A 149 -12.45 -2.66 -9.51
CA ALA A 149 -11.57 -3.79 -9.20
C ALA A 149 -11.92 -4.51 -7.89
N PRO A 150 -13.15 -5.02 -7.73
CA PRO A 150 -13.62 -5.60 -6.46
C PRO A 150 -12.78 -6.81 -6.01
N THR A 151 -12.32 -7.62 -6.97
CA THR A 151 -11.45 -8.77 -6.72
C THR A 151 -10.07 -8.35 -6.22
N LEU A 152 -9.52 -7.23 -6.69
CA LEU A 152 -8.25 -6.68 -6.20
C LEU A 152 -8.38 -6.22 -4.75
N PHE A 153 -9.45 -5.51 -4.40
CA PHE A 153 -9.68 -5.05 -3.04
C PHE A 153 -9.93 -6.19 -2.05
N SER A 154 -10.51 -7.31 -2.51
CA SER A 154 -10.56 -8.55 -1.74
C SER A 154 -9.16 -9.12 -1.44
N LEU A 155 -8.25 -9.08 -2.41
CA LEU A 155 -6.85 -9.47 -2.18
C LEU A 155 -6.11 -8.50 -1.26
N LEU A 156 -6.32 -7.18 -1.43
CA LEU A 156 -5.73 -6.15 -0.57
C LEU A 156 -6.23 -6.27 0.88
N SER A 157 -7.51 -6.57 1.08
CA SER A 157 -8.08 -6.88 2.41
C SER A 157 -7.31 -8.01 3.11
N ARG A 158 -7.11 -9.13 2.41
CA ARG A 158 -6.34 -10.28 2.94
C ARG A 158 -4.87 -9.93 3.18
N LEU A 159 -4.28 -9.09 2.33
CA LEU A 159 -2.91 -8.60 2.49
C LEU A 159 -2.77 -7.73 3.74
N ALA A 160 -3.71 -6.81 3.98
CA ALA A 160 -3.71 -5.96 5.17
C ALA A 160 -3.72 -6.80 6.46
N ASP A 161 -4.54 -7.86 6.47
CA ASP A 161 -4.60 -8.80 7.61
C ASP A 161 -3.29 -9.57 7.81
N LEU A 162 -2.66 -10.03 6.72
CA LEU A 162 -1.35 -10.68 6.77
C LEU A 162 -0.28 -9.71 7.32
N VAL A 163 -0.19 -8.49 6.79
CA VAL A 163 0.75 -7.46 7.27
C VAL A 163 0.56 -7.22 8.76
N ALA A 164 -0.69 -7.07 9.20
CA ALA A 164 -1.02 -6.84 10.60
C ALA A 164 -0.64 -8.06 11.49
N GLN A 165 -0.88 -9.29 11.03
CA GLN A 165 -0.47 -10.52 11.70
C GLN A 165 1.07 -10.63 11.81
N VAL A 166 1.79 -10.31 10.74
CA VAL A 166 3.26 -10.33 10.70
C VAL A 166 3.83 -9.31 11.68
N ARG A 167 3.32 -8.07 11.67
CA ARG A 167 3.78 -6.97 12.54
C ARG A 167 3.53 -7.21 14.02
N ARG A 168 2.39 -7.83 14.37
CA ARG A 168 2.07 -8.18 15.77
C ARG A 168 2.84 -9.41 16.29
N GLY A 169 3.32 -10.25 15.38
CA GLY A 169 4.11 -11.42 15.75
C GLY A 169 5.43 -11.02 16.41
N SER A 170 5.76 -11.62 17.56
CA SER A 170 7.01 -11.39 18.29
C SER A 170 8.23 -12.10 17.68
N GLY A 171 8.00 -12.99 16.71
CA GLY A 171 9.05 -13.75 16.04
C GLY A 171 9.83 -12.93 15.02
N LYS A 172 11.15 -13.12 14.97
CA LYS A 172 12.02 -12.54 13.93
C LYS A 172 11.74 -13.10 12.53
N ARG A 173 11.15 -14.30 12.46
CA ARG A 173 10.79 -15.00 11.21
C ARG A 173 9.30 -15.18 11.11
N SER A 174 8.81 -15.23 9.87
CA SER A 174 7.42 -15.54 9.56
C SER A 174 7.09 -17.00 9.92
N SER A 175 5.88 -17.25 10.41
CA SER A 175 5.40 -18.62 10.65
C SER A 175 5.11 -19.34 9.33
N LEU A 176 5.06 -20.68 9.34
CA LEU A 176 4.73 -21.46 8.14
C LEU A 176 3.34 -21.11 7.58
N ASP A 177 2.38 -20.80 8.45
CA ASP A 177 1.05 -20.31 8.06
C ASP A 177 1.13 -18.94 7.35
N GLN A 178 1.92 -18.00 7.88
CA GLN A 178 2.16 -16.70 7.24
C GLN A 178 2.83 -16.87 5.86
N ILE A 179 3.80 -17.78 5.75
CA ILE A 179 4.49 -18.09 4.49
C ILE A 179 3.50 -18.68 3.47
N SER A 180 2.65 -19.62 3.88
CA SER A 180 1.62 -20.20 3.00
C SER A 180 0.66 -19.13 2.49
N LYS A 181 0.09 -18.32 3.40
CA LYS A 181 -0.83 -17.22 3.04
C LYS A 181 -0.20 -16.21 2.07
N ALA A 182 1.06 -15.85 2.34
CA ALA A 182 1.79 -14.91 1.50
C ALA A 182 2.12 -15.51 0.11
N THR A 183 2.39 -16.81 0.04
CA THR A 183 2.60 -17.54 -1.23
C THR A 183 1.32 -17.54 -2.07
N ASP A 184 0.17 -17.82 -1.44
CA ASP A 184 -1.12 -17.79 -2.12
C ASP A 184 -1.50 -16.38 -2.60
N LEU A 185 -1.27 -15.36 -1.75
CA LEU A 185 -1.53 -13.96 -2.09
C LEU A 185 -0.64 -13.51 -3.25
N ARG A 186 0.65 -13.84 -3.24
CA ARG A 186 1.54 -13.55 -4.34
C ARG A 186 1.02 -14.14 -5.65
N ALA A 187 0.72 -15.45 -5.66
CA ALA A 187 0.22 -16.11 -6.86
C ALA A 187 -1.11 -15.51 -7.35
N ALA A 188 -1.97 -15.06 -6.43
CA ALA A 188 -3.21 -14.38 -6.76
C ALA A 188 -2.98 -13.01 -7.40
N PHE A 189 -2.09 -12.17 -6.84
CA PHE A 189 -1.75 -10.86 -7.42
C PHE A 189 -0.98 -10.97 -8.75
N GLU A 190 -0.14 -11.98 -8.92
CA GLU A 190 0.57 -12.22 -10.19
C GLU A 190 -0.38 -12.61 -11.33
N ARG A 191 -1.46 -13.34 -11.02
CA ARG A 191 -2.48 -13.78 -11.99
C ARG A 191 -3.67 -12.84 -12.11
N TRP A 192 -3.78 -11.86 -11.21
CA TRP A 192 -4.89 -10.92 -11.23
C TRP A 192 -4.84 -10.09 -12.51
N THR A 193 -5.98 -9.95 -13.16
CA THR A 193 -6.21 -9.05 -14.28
C THR A 193 -7.52 -8.31 -14.05
N PRO A 194 -7.63 -7.04 -14.46
CA PRO A 194 -8.88 -6.31 -14.36
C PRO A 194 -9.93 -6.96 -15.29
N ASP A 195 -11.13 -7.19 -14.77
CA ASP A 195 -12.25 -7.76 -15.54
C ASP A 195 -12.98 -6.62 -16.27
N VAL A 196 -12.50 -6.27 -17.46
CA VAL A 196 -12.95 -5.08 -18.21
C VAL A 196 -13.38 -5.47 -19.61
N ASP A 197 -14.66 -5.24 -19.90
CA ASP A 197 -15.19 -5.30 -21.25
C ASP A 197 -14.98 -3.94 -21.95
N VAL A 198 -13.86 -3.81 -22.66
CA VAL A 198 -13.41 -2.54 -23.29
C VAL A 198 -14.43 -2.01 -24.30
N ASP A 199 -15.19 -2.88 -24.95
CA ASP A 199 -16.15 -2.52 -25.99
C ASP A 199 -17.38 -1.78 -25.41
N ARG A 200 -17.62 -1.89 -24.11
CA ARG A 200 -18.72 -1.19 -23.42
C ARG A 200 -18.43 0.28 -23.10
N TRP A 201 -17.22 0.79 -23.35
CA TRP A 201 -16.75 2.08 -22.84
C TRP A 201 -16.38 3.10 -23.93
N SER A 202 -17.30 3.44 -24.83
CA SER A 202 -17.01 4.33 -25.97
C SER A 202 -16.60 5.76 -25.55
N ASP A 203 -17.25 6.31 -24.53
CA ASP A 203 -17.22 7.77 -24.22
C ASP A 203 -16.31 8.15 -23.04
N GLY A 204 -15.70 7.16 -22.36
CA GLY A 204 -14.91 7.34 -21.12
C GLY A 204 -13.48 6.77 -21.17
N ARG A 205 -12.94 6.50 -22.36
CA ARG A 205 -11.68 5.73 -22.53
C ARG A 205 -10.47 6.26 -21.76
N ALA A 206 -10.32 7.58 -21.65
CA ALA A 206 -9.21 8.18 -20.90
C ALA A 206 -9.32 7.89 -19.39
N LEU A 207 -10.51 8.05 -18.82
CA LEU A 207 -10.78 7.75 -17.42
C LEU A 207 -10.66 6.24 -17.14
N LEU A 208 -11.17 5.40 -18.04
CA LEU A 208 -11.00 3.94 -17.97
C LEU A 208 -9.51 3.57 -17.97
N THR A 209 -8.73 4.12 -18.90
CA THR A 209 -7.28 3.89 -18.99
C THR A 209 -6.59 4.29 -17.69
N ASN A 210 -6.88 5.48 -17.17
CA ASN A 210 -6.30 5.95 -15.91
C ASN A 210 -6.66 5.04 -14.72
N THR A 211 -7.88 4.48 -14.72
CA THR A 211 -8.34 3.54 -13.69
C THR A 211 -7.63 2.19 -13.80
N ILE A 212 -7.46 1.66 -15.02
CA ILE A 212 -6.64 0.47 -15.28
C ILE A 212 -5.21 0.69 -14.77
N GLN A 213 -4.59 1.81 -15.15
CA GLN A 213 -3.22 2.13 -14.71
C GLN A 213 -3.14 2.26 -13.18
N THR A 214 -4.12 2.89 -12.54
CA THR A 214 -4.17 3.03 -11.08
C THR A 214 -4.30 1.67 -10.39
N THR A 215 -5.14 0.76 -10.91
CA THR A 215 -5.29 -0.58 -10.32
C THR A 215 -4.08 -1.48 -10.54
N GLU A 216 -3.40 -1.37 -11.68
CA GLU A 216 -2.12 -2.04 -11.90
C GLU A 216 -1.04 -1.52 -10.93
N ALA A 217 -0.99 -0.20 -10.68
CA ALA A 217 -0.09 0.36 -9.67
C ALA A 217 -0.38 -0.24 -8.28
N TYR A 218 -1.66 -0.36 -7.89
CA TYR A 218 -2.06 -1.02 -6.64
C TYR A 218 -1.60 -2.47 -6.56
N ARG A 219 -1.72 -3.23 -7.66
CA ARG A 219 -1.30 -4.63 -7.73
C ARG A 219 0.21 -4.78 -7.52
N TRP A 220 1.02 -3.93 -8.18
CA TRP A 220 2.48 -3.98 -8.01
C TRP A 220 2.93 -3.50 -6.63
N ALA A 221 2.31 -2.44 -6.09
CA ALA A 221 2.52 -2.03 -4.70
C ALA A 221 2.15 -3.14 -3.71
N ALA A 222 1.06 -3.87 -3.95
CA ALA A 222 0.65 -5.00 -3.12
C ALA A 222 1.68 -6.14 -3.17
N LEU A 223 2.20 -6.49 -4.35
CA LEU A 223 3.28 -7.49 -4.50
C LEU A 223 4.55 -7.07 -3.75
N LEU A 224 4.94 -5.80 -3.85
CA LEU A 224 6.06 -5.24 -3.08
C LEU A 224 5.82 -5.39 -1.57
N LEU A 225 4.61 -5.09 -1.09
CA LEU A 225 4.27 -5.20 0.32
C LEU A 225 4.19 -6.67 0.81
N VAL A 226 3.75 -7.61 -0.03
CA VAL A 226 3.84 -9.06 0.28
C VAL A 226 5.29 -9.45 0.51
N ARG A 227 6.20 -9.02 -0.37
CA ARG A 227 7.63 -9.28 -0.23
C ARG A 227 8.20 -8.66 1.04
N GLN A 228 7.86 -7.39 1.32
CA GLN A 228 8.29 -6.69 2.54
C GLN A 228 7.74 -7.34 3.81
N ALA A 229 6.55 -7.96 3.74
CA ALA A 229 5.92 -8.63 4.86
C ALA A 229 6.53 -10.00 5.17
N VAL A 230 6.76 -10.81 4.12
CA VAL A 230 7.27 -12.18 4.25
C VAL A 230 8.47 -12.36 3.31
N PRO A 231 9.66 -11.90 3.71
CA PRO A 231 10.86 -11.96 2.87
C PRO A 231 11.36 -13.39 2.62
N GLU A 232 10.84 -14.39 3.33
CA GLU A 232 11.22 -15.80 3.19
C GLU A 232 10.74 -16.46 1.89
N ILE A 233 9.76 -15.85 1.20
CA ILE A 233 9.27 -16.35 -0.08
C ILE A 233 10.33 -16.16 -1.16
N PRO A 234 10.54 -17.12 -2.08
CA PRO A 234 11.48 -16.96 -3.18
C PRO A 234 10.94 -15.99 -4.23
N TRP A 235 11.74 -15.08 -4.75
CA TRP A 235 11.30 -14.11 -5.76
C TRP A 235 12.34 -13.94 -6.86
N ALA A 236 11.88 -13.66 -8.08
CA ALA A 236 12.76 -13.35 -9.21
C ALA A 236 13.13 -11.86 -9.26
N GLN A 237 12.15 -10.99 -9.02
CA GLN A 237 12.31 -9.53 -9.00
C GLN A 237 12.90 -9.04 -7.68
N SER A 238 13.59 -7.89 -7.68
CA SER A 238 13.99 -7.17 -6.47
C SER A 238 12.84 -6.30 -5.91
N GLN A 239 13.03 -5.70 -4.72
CA GLN A 239 12.09 -4.69 -4.20
C GLN A 239 12.04 -3.46 -5.12
N ALA A 240 13.20 -3.01 -5.59
CA ALA A 240 13.32 -1.89 -6.52
C ALA A 240 12.59 -2.17 -7.85
N ASP A 241 12.68 -3.38 -8.39
CA ASP A 241 11.97 -3.75 -9.62
C ASP A 241 10.45 -3.66 -9.44
N LEU A 242 9.91 -4.20 -8.33
CA LEU A 242 8.47 -4.15 -8.04
C LEU A 242 7.99 -2.70 -7.81
N ALA A 243 8.81 -1.89 -7.11
CA ALA A 243 8.53 -0.48 -6.92
C ALA A 243 8.50 0.27 -8.26
N HIS A 244 9.52 0.07 -9.11
CA HIS A 244 9.59 0.68 -10.43
C HIS A 244 8.38 0.31 -11.29
N MET A 245 7.94 -0.96 -11.27
CA MET A 245 6.71 -1.35 -11.97
C MET A 245 5.52 -0.52 -11.48
N SER A 246 5.27 -0.45 -10.16
CA SER A 246 4.18 0.36 -9.61
C SER A 246 4.26 1.86 -10.02
N LEU A 247 5.44 2.46 -9.90
CA LEU A 247 5.65 3.87 -10.24
C LEU A 247 5.50 4.13 -11.74
N SER A 248 5.92 3.19 -12.60
CA SER A 248 5.78 3.32 -14.06
C SER A 248 4.31 3.43 -14.49
N TYR A 249 3.41 2.65 -13.87
CA TYR A 249 1.97 2.78 -14.09
C TYR A 249 1.45 4.16 -13.67
N LEU A 250 1.84 4.66 -12.48
CA LEU A 250 1.45 5.99 -12.01
C LEU A 250 1.98 7.11 -12.91
N ALA A 251 3.15 6.95 -13.49
CA ALA A 251 3.78 7.93 -14.38
C ALA A 251 3.04 8.10 -15.71
N THR A 252 2.23 7.13 -16.13
CA THR A 252 1.42 7.26 -17.36
C THR A 252 0.14 8.07 -17.17
N ILE A 253 -0.25 8.32 -15.92
CA ILE A 253 -1.51 9.00 -15.58
C ILE A 253 -1.26 10.51 -15.48
N HIS A 254 -1.98 11.28 -16.31
CA HIS A 254 -1.93 12.74 -16.25
C HIS A 254 -2.33 13.23 -14.85
N SER A 255 -1.60 14.20 -14.30
CA SER A 255 -1.80 14.66 -12.92
C SER A 255 -3.22 15.15 -12.65
N GLU A 256 -3.87 15.76 -13.66
CA GLU A 256 -5.26 16.25 -13.58
C GLU A 256 -6.33 15.15 -13.58
N SER A 257 -5.95 13.87 -13.70
CA SER A 257 -6.91 12.78 -13.61
C SER A 257 -7.57 12.74 -12.24
N SER A 258 -8.89 12.51 -12.21
CA SER A 258 -9.64 12.23 -10.97
C SER A 258 -9.11 11.02 -10.20
N THR A 259 -8.43 10.08 -10.86
CA THR A 259 -7.84 8.90 -10.20
C THR A 259 -6.65 9.24 -9.31
N THR A 260 -6.07 10.44 -9.45
CA THR A 260 -4.92 10.90 -8.66
C THR A 260 -5.20 10.86 -7.15
N VAL A 261 -6.45 11.05 -6.71
CA VAL A 261 -6.82 10.97 -5.29
C VAL A 261 -6.57 9.59 -4.69
N ALA A 262 -6.59 8.54 -5.51
CA ALA A 262 -6.33 7.18 -5.07
C ALA A 262 -4.85 6.79 -5.16
N HIS A 263 -3.94 7.67 -5.58
CA HIS A 263 -2.52 7.34 -5.76
C HIS A 263 -1.75 7.21 -4.43
N THR A 264 -2.35 7.61 -3.30
CA THR A 264 -1.70 7.65 -1.97
C THR A 264 -1.05 6.31 -1.60
N PHE A 265 -1.81 5.21 -1.68
CA PHE A 265 -1.31 3.87 -1.35
C PHE A 265 -0.10 3.44 -2.20
N PRO A 266 -0.23 3.33 -3.55
CA PRO A 266 0.87 2.85 -4.38
C PRO A 266 2.06 3.81 -4.38
N LEU A 267 1.83 5.13 -4.30
CA LEU A 267 2.90 6.12 -4.25
C LEU A 267 3.70 6.03 -2.95
N LEU A 268 3.04 5.81 -1.81
CA LEU A 268 3.75 5.62 -0.55
C LEU A 268 4.53 4.30 -0.53
N VAL A 269 3.90 3.18 -0.89
CA VAL A 269 4.51 1.85 -0.81
C VAL A 269 5.70 1.71 -1.77
N ALA A 270 5.57 2.19 -3.00
CA ALA A 270 6.65 2.12 -3.99
C ALA A 270 7.63 3.30 -3.89
N GLY A 271 7.15 4.50 -3.55
CA GLY A 271 7.97 5.70 -3.53
C GLY A 271 9.08 5.69 -2.48
N VAL A 272 8.85 5.04 -1.34
CA VAL A 272 9.89 4.87 -0.31
C VAL A 272 11.06 3.98 -0.76
N GLU A 273 10.91 3.22 -1.84
CA GLU A 273 11.96 2.39 -2.44
C GLU A 273 12.80 3.15 -3.48
N ALA A 274 12.50 4.42 -3.77
CA ALA A 274 13.31 5.21 -4.71
C ALA A 274 14.72 5.48 -4.17
N VAL A 275 15.73 5.16 -4.99
CA VAL A 275 17.14 5.30 -4.62
C VAL A 275 17.77 6.50 -5.34
N ASP A 276 17.54 6.60 -6.64
CA ASP A 276 18.09 7.64 -7.51
C ASP A 276 17.38 8.99 -7.34
N GLN A 277 18.14 10.06 -7.58
CA GLN A 277 17.70 11.42 -7.31
C GLN A 277 16.53 11.85 -8.21
N ASP A 278 16.54 11.40 -9.47
CA ASP A 278 15.50 11.71 -10.45
C ASP A 278 14.15 11.11 -10.03
N ASN A 279 14.12 9.84 -9.62
CA ASN A 279 12.91 9.21 -9.09
C ASN A 279 12.44 9.89 -7.79
N LYS A 280 13.37 10.25 -6.88
CA LYS A 280 13.03 10.99 -5.66
C LYS A 280 12.37 12.34 -6.00
N ASP A 281 12.90 13.08 -6.97
CA ASP A 281 12.35 14.38 -7.37
C ASP A 281 10.99 14.24 -8.04
N TRP A 282 10.78 13.21 -8.87
CA TRP A 282 9.48 12.91 -9.44
C TRP A 282 8.43 12.60 -8.35
N ILE A 283 8.79 11.79 -7.35
CA ILE A 283 7.91 11.45 -6.21
C ILE A 283 7.58 12.70 -5.39
N ARG A 284 8.57 13.55 -5.09
CA ARG A 284 8.35 14.84 -4.41
C ARG A 284 7.36 15.71 -5.18
N ALA A 285 7.55 15.85 -6.48
CA ALA A 285 6.66 16.64 -7.34
C ALA A 285 5.23 16.08 -7.32
N LYS A 286 5.07 14.75 -7.38
CA LYS A 286 3.76 14.09 -7.33
C LYS A 286 3.05 14.33 -5.98
N TRP A 287 3.75 14.20 -4.85
CA TRP A 287 3.18 14.50 -3.54
C TRP A 287 2.77 15.97 -3.38
N ARG A 288 3.62 16.91 -3.84
CA ARG A 288 3.30 18.35 -3.81
C ARG A 288 2.06 18.66 -4.64
N TYR A 289 1.99 18.09 -5.85
CA TYR A 289 0.80 18.20 -6.69
C TYR A 289 -0.46 17.70 -5.97
N MET A 290 -0.41 16.50 -5.36
CA MET A 290 -1.53 15.96 -4.60
C MET A 290 -1.89 16.82 -3.37
N SER A 291 -0.91 17.46 -2.73
CA SER A 291 -1.15 18.35 -1.59
C SER A 291 -1.78 19.69 -1.99
N GLU A 292 -1.34 20.29 -3.11
CA GLU A 292 -1.73 21.63 -3.53
C GLU A 292 -3.03 21.64 -4.35
N ILE A 293 -3.22 20.66 -5.23
CA ILE A 293 -4.28 20.68 -6.25
C ILE A 293 -5.40 19.70 -5.91
N ALA A 294 -5.08 18.52 -5.38
CA ALA A 294 -6.10 17.53 -5.01
C ALA A 294 -6.72 17.79 -3.62
N ASN A 295 -6.35 18.89 -2.97
CA ASN A 295 -6.85 19.28 -1.65
C ASN A 295 -6.63 18.21 -0.56
N MET A 296 -5.62 17.36 -0.76
CA MET A 296 -5.27 16.29 0.16
C MET A 296 -4.23 16.83 1.13
N ALA A 297 -4.67 17.58 2.15
CA ALA A 297 -3.80 18.16 3.17
C ALA A 297 -2.85 17.14 3.83
N HIS A 298 -3.24 15.86 3.84
CA HIS A 298 -2.46 14.75 4.37
C HIS A 298 -1.28 14.33 3.45
N SER A 299 -1.31 14.67 2.16
CA SER A 299 -0.24 14.34 1.19
C SER A 299 1.10 14.97 1.56
N ALA A 300 1.11 16.18 2.14
CA ALA A 300 2.32 16.80 2.65
C ALA A 300 3.00 15.95 3.74
N ARG A 301 2.21 15.30 4.60
CA ARG A 301 2.75 14.42 5.65
C ARG A 301 3.24 13.08 5.10
N PHE A 302 2.62 12.55 4.05
CA PHE A 302 3.15 11.36 3.36
C PHE A 302 4.48 11.64 2.66
N LEU A 303 4.67 12.85 2.15
CA LEU A 303 5.98 13.29 1.67
C LEU A 303 7.01 13.29 2.80
N GLU A 304 6.69 13.83 3.97
CA GLU A 304 7.59 13.81 5.14
C GLU A 304 7.97 12.39 5.56
N ILE A 305 7.02 11.44 5.62
CA ILE A 305 7.36 10.01 5.84
C ILE A 305 8.33 9.54 4.78
N THR A 306 8.03 9.83 3.51
CA THR A 306 8.80 9.29 2.39
C THR A 306 10.26 9.74 2.49
N GLU A 307 10.47 11.02 2.78
CA GLU A 307 11.81 11.59 2.98
C GLU A 307 12.50 11.06 4.24
N GLU A 308 11.78 10.89 5.35
CA GLU A 308 12.31 10.26 6.57
C GLU A 308 12.77 8.81 6.30
N VAL A 309 12.01 8.04 5.53
CA VAL A 309 12.41 6.67 5.17
C VAL A 309 13.69 6.68 4.33
N TRP A 310 13.78 7.57 3.34
CA TRP A 310 15.01 7.73 2.55
C TRP A 310 16.19 8.10 3.45
N GLN A 311 16.02 9.08 4.34
CA GLN A 311 17.07 9.51 5.27
C GLN A 311 17.53 8.36 6.18
N ARG A 312 16.61 7.60 6.79
CA ARG A 312 16.95 6.46 7.65
C ARG A 312 17.74 5.38 6.90
N ARG A 313 17.38 5.13 5.63
CA ARG A 313 18.05 4.14 4.77
C ARG A 313 19.45 4.63 4.38
N GLU A 314 19.59 5.89 3.98
CA GLU A 314 20.89 6.51 3.68
C GLU A 314 21.82 6.46 4.91
N ASP A 315 21.33 6.83 6.09
CA ASP A 315 22.09 6.76 7.34
C ASP A 315 22.48 5.32 7.69
N PHE A 316 21.59 4.35 7.42
CA PHE A 316 21.85 2.95 7.67
C PHE A 316 22.92 2.39 6.72
N GLU A 317 22.86 2.72 5.43
CA GLU A 317 23.81 2.32 4.40
C GLU A 317 25.20 2.90 4.68
N GLN A 318 25.29 4.18 5.05
CA GLN A 318 26.54 4.83 5.47
C GLN A 318 27.17 4.13 6.68
N ARG A 319 26.37 3.79 7.71
CA ARG A 319 26.84 3.08 8.91
C ARG A 319 27.32 1.66 8.64
N LYS A 320 26.76 1.00 7.62
CA LYS A 320 27.11 -0.37 7.23
C LYS A 320 28.23 -0.43 6.19
N GLY A 321 28.70 0.71 5.68
CA GLY A 321 29.73 0.78 4.65
C GLY A 321 29.25 0.32 3.27
N TYR A 322 27.93 0.29 3.04
CA TYR A 322 27.34 0.09 1.72
C TYR A 322 27.36 1.43 0.96
N ASP A 323 28.55 2.02 0.78
CA ASP A 323 28.70 3.20 -0.07
C ASP A 323 28.47 2.77 -1.53
N SER A 324 27.21 2.87 -1.98
CA SER A 324 26.82 2.70 -3.37
C SER A 324 27.04 3.99 -4.16
N ARG A 325 28.14 4.71 -3.92
CA ARG A 325 28.55 5.85 -4.76
C ARG A 325 29.48 5.36 -5.86
N GLY A 326 28.86 4.83 -6.91
CA GLY A 326 29.44 4.93 -8.23
C GLY A 326 29.38 6.38 -8.71
N GLN A 327 30.42 7.17 -8.44
CA GLN A 327 30.71 8.40 -9.18
C GLN A 327 32.23 8.62 -9.30
N GLY A 328 32.69 8.57 -10.55
CA GLY A 328 33.74 9.42 -11.13
C GLY A 328 34.96 9.74 -10.26
N GLY A 329 35.98 8.87 -10.32
CA GLY A 329 37.34 9.23 -9.99
C GLY A 329 38.28 8.70 -11.07
N SER A 330 38.84 9.60 -11.87
CA SER A 330 39.90 9.31 -12.84
C SER A 330 41.02 8.48 -12.20
N ALA A 331 41.06 7.18 -12.51
CA ALA A 331 42.29 6.41 -12.44
C ALA A 331 42.81 6.33 -13.88
N SER A 332 43.97 6.94 -14.11
CA SER A 332 44.65 6.96 -15.39
C SER A 332 44.72 5.55 -15.98
N ALA A 333 44.25 5.42 -17.22
CA ALA A 333 44.62 4.31 -18.07
C ALA A 333 46.15 4.32 -18.23
N GLN A 334 46.82 3.37 -17.60
CA GLN A 334 48.04 2.82 -18.16
C GLN A 334 47.68 1.49 -18.81
N ASP A 335 47.64 1.63 -20.13
CA ASP A 335 47.86 0.64 -21.17
C ASP A 335 48.75 -0.53 -20.72
N ASP A 336 48.24 -1.76 -20.88
CA ASP A 336 49.03 -2.85 -21.47
C ASP A 336 48.09 -4.01 -21.91
N THR A 337 47.70 -3.89 -23.18
CA THR A 337 47.74 -4.95 -24.22
C THR A 337 47.35 -6.42 -23.89
N VAL A 338 46.10 -6.74 -24.26
CA VAL A 338 45.63 -7.87 -25.11
C VAL A 338 46.61 -9.04 -25.39
N ASN A 339 46.34 -10.26 -24.88
CA ASN A 339 45.70 -11.38 -25.60
C ASN A 339 45.60 -12.71 -24.78
N PRO A 340 44.61 -13.59 -25.08
CA PRO A 340 44.20 -14.72 -24.24
C PRO A 340 44.76 -16.06 -24.72
N ARG A 341 44.95 -17.05 -23.83
CA ARG A 341 44.94 -18.48 -24.19
C ARG A 341 44.50 -19.38 -23.03
N LEU A 342 43.47 -20.19 -23.32
CA LEU A 342 43.07 -21.40 -22.60
C LEU A 342 44.19 -22.47 -22.64
N ALA A 343 44.47 -23.09 -21.50
CA ALA A 343 44.87 -24.51 -21.31
C ALA A 343 44.95 -24.74 -19.78
N SER A 344 44.01 -25.42 -19.12
CA SER A 344 43.85 -26.88 -19.03
C SER A 344 45.01 -27.63 -18.34
N LEU A 345 44.66 -28.20 -17.18
CA LEU A 345 45.15 -29.44 -16.55
C LEU A 345 46.51 -29.48 -15.81
N ASN A 346 46.34 -29.68 -14.49
CA ASN A 346 46.91 -30.75 -13.66
C ASN A 346 48.32 -30.64 -13.02
N THR A 347 48.25 -30.81 -11.69
CA THR A 347 49.01 -31.74 -10.81
C THR A 347 50.30 -31.31 -10.11
N THR A 348 50.27 -31.64 -8.81
CA THR A 348 51.32 -32.12 -7.89
C THR A 348 52.23 -31.13 -7.14
N ASP A 349 51.97 -31.11 -5.82
CA ASP A 349 52.87 -31.34 -4.69
C ASP A 349 54.01 -30.38 -4.28
N SER A 350 53.96 -30.12 -2.96
CA SER A 350 55.04 -30.10 -1.96
C SER A 350 55.62 -28.76 -1.45
N ASN A 351 55.36 -28.54 -0.16
CA ASN A 351 56.16 -27.96 0.92
C ASN A 351 57.20 -26.84 0.66
N GLY A 352 57.00 -25.70 1.32
CA GLY A 352 58.05 -24.73 1.68
C GLY A 352 57.58 -23.73 2.74
N ARG A 353 58.30 -23.63 3.85
CA ARG A 353 58.00 -22.85 5.07
C ARG A 353 58.40 -21.36 4.97
N SER A 354 57.75 -20.56 5.83
CA SER A 354 58.17 -19.30 6.48
C SER A 354 58.02 -17.99 5.69
N HIS A 355 57.19 -17.04 6.17
CA HIS A 355 57.54 -16.07 7.23
C HIS A 355 56.32 -15.19 7.58
N HIS A 356 56.22 -14.88 8.88
CA HIS A 356 55.19 -14.04 9.48
C HIS A 356 55.28 -12.57 9.04
N HIS A 357 54.16 -12.01 8.59
CA HIS A 357 53.81 -10.60 8.79
C HIS A 357 52.32 -10.51 9.12
N LEU A 358 52.03 -10.31 10.41
CA LEU A 358 50.69 -10.06 10.92
C LEU A 358 50.35 -8.59 10.64
N ASN A 359 49.46 -8.34 9.68
CA ASN A 359 48.69 -7.11 9.60
C ASN A 359 47.33 -7.35 10.28
N PRO A 360 46.84 -6.46 11.16
CA PRO A 360 45.53 -6.61 11.78
C PRO A 360 44.45 -6.19 10.77
N SER A 361 44.12 -7.07 9.84
CA SER A 361 42.93 -6.93 9.02
C SER A 361 41.72 -7.18 9.93
N GLN A 362 40.98 -6.11 10.21
CA GLN A 362 39.71 -6.14 10.94
C GLN A 362 38.80 -7.21 10.35
N HIS A 363 38.55 -8.25 11.13
CA HIS A 363 37.67 -9.34 10.77
C HIS A 363 36.24 -8.78 10.69
N LEU A 364 35.77 -8.52 9.47
CA LEU A 364 34.36 -8.36 9.17
C LEU A 364 33.67 -9.67 9.60
N HIS A 365 32.79 -9.58 10.60
CA HIS A 365 31.88 -10.66 10.93
C HIS A 365 30.89 -10.82 9.77
N SER A 366 31.29 -11.65 8.80
CA SER A 366 30.38 -12.37 7.93
C SER A 366 29.44 -13.17 8.84
N THR A 367 28.20 -12.72 8.97
CA THR A 367 27.12 -13.55 9.52
C THR A 367 26.89 -14.68 8.52
N SER A 368 27.49 -15.84 8.78
CA SER A 368 27.29 -17.04 7.96
C SER A 368 25.83 -17.46 8.04
N THR A 369 25.09 -17.29 6.94
CA THR A 369 23.77 -17.91 6.76
C THR A 369 23.97 -19.38 6.46
N ASN A 370 23.58 -20.27 7.39
CA ASN A 370 23.53 -21.73 7.22
C ASN A 370 22.41 -22.15 6.25
N PHE A 371 22.45 -21.67 5.01
CA PHE A 371 21.54 -22.09 3.95
C PHE A 371 22.38 -22.53 2.75
N PRO A 372 22.13 -23.71 2.15
CA PRO A 372 22.89 -24.14 0.99
C PRO A 372 22.57 -23.20 -0.18
N ASP A 373 23.59 -22.47 -0.64
CA ASP A 373 23.58 -21.65 -1.86
C ASP A 373 23.24 -22.56 -3.06
N SER A 374 21.95 -22.70 -3.35
CA SER A 374 21.48 -23.45 -4.51
C SER A 374 21.76 -22.64 -5.78
N LEU A 375 22.26 -23.30 -6.81
CA LEU A 375 22.62 -22.73 -8.12
C LEU A 375 21.47 -22.00 -8.85
N ALA A 376 20.25 -22.00 -8.32
CA ALA A 376 19.10 -21.22 -8.79
C ALA A 376 19.21 -19.69 -8.50
N PHE A 377 20.21 -19.25 -7.72
CA PHE A 377 20.40 -17.85 -7.28
C PHE A 377 21.60 -17.14 -7.93
N LYS A 378 21.79 -17.27 -9.25
CA LYS A 378 22.87 -16.56 -9.97
C LYS A 378 22.38 -15.29 -10.69
N LYS A 379 23.02 -14.17 -10.33
CA LYS A 379 23.18 -12.87 -11.04
C LYS A 379 21.90 -12.03 -11.21
N GLY A 380 21.75 -10.99 -10.40
CA GLY A 380 20.73 -9.94 -10.56
C GLY A 380 19.94 -9.59 -9.29
N ILE A 381 20.06 -10.37 -8.22
CA ILE A 381 19.35 -10.12 -6.96
C ILE A 381 20.25 -9.26 -6.06
N ASP A 382 19.75 -8.07 -5.72
CA ASP A 382 20.39 -7.05 -4.89
C ASP A 382 20.95 -7.61 -3.56
N PRO A 383 22.22 -7.30 -3.20
CA PRO A 383 22.80 -7.63 -1.90
C PRO A 383 21.92 -7.27 -0.69
N LEU A 384 21.13 -6.19 -0.76
CA LEU A 384 20.17 -5.82 0.31
C LEU A 384 19.11 -6.90 0.54
N THR A 385 18.64 -7.56 -0.52
CA THR A 385 17.60 -8.59 -0.44
C THR A 385 18.17 -10.00 -0.26
N ARG A 386 19.47 -10.21 -0.51
CA ARG A 386 20.15 -11.51 -0.32
C ARG A 386 20.45 -11.83 1.15
N ALA A 387 20.52 -10.83 2.03
CA ALA A 387 21.03 -11.00 3.39
C ALA A 387 19.97 -10.94 4.51
N GLY A 388 18.67 -11.11 4.20
CA GLY A 388 17.65 -11.17 5.25
C GLY A 388 17.68 -9.94 6.17
N LEU A 389 17.93 -8.75 5.61
CA LEU A 389 17.90 -7.50 6.37
C LEU A 389 16.47 -7.25 6.83
N THR A 390 16.17 -7.72 8.04
CA THR A 390 14.89 -7.52 8.71
C THR A 390 14.54 -6.03 8.81
N GLU A 391 15.52 -5.13 8.74
CA GLU A 391 15.35 -3.69 8.82
C GLU A 391 14.52 -3.07 7.68
N TYR A 392 14.50 -3.66 6.49
CA TYR A 392 13.69 -3.20 5.35
C TYR A 392 12.30 -3.87 5.29
N THR A 393 12.01 -4.81 6.19
CA THR A 393 10.72 -5.53 6.23
C THR A 393 9.67 -4.73 6.99
N VAL A 394 8.40 -5.13 6.94
CA VAL A 394 7.31 -4.49 7.73
C VAL A 394 7.54 -4.50 9.25
N ARG A 395 8.50 -5.32 9.73
CA ARG A 395 8.96 -5.38 11.14
C ARG A 395 10.17 -4.49 11.43
N GLY A 396 10.85 -4.02 10.39
CA GLY A 396 12.14 -3.34 10.48
C GLY A 396 12.04 -1.84 10.73
N SER A 397 13.13 -1.23 11.20
CA SER A 397 13.13 0.20 11.55
C SER A 397 13.14 1.14 10.34
N LEU A 398 13.46 0.64 9.14
CA LEU A 398 13.60 1.40 7.89
C LEU A 398 12.35 1.33 7.01
N HIS A 399 11.28 0.71 7.50
CA HIS A 399 10.01 0.58 6.80
C HIS A 399 9.06 1.73 7.17
N PHE A 400 8.29 2.23 6.20
CA PHE A 400 7.40 3.38 6.39
C PHE A 400 6.35 3.14 7.49
N LEU A 401 5.82 1.93 7.62
CA LEU A 401 4.90 1.57 8.72
C LEU A 401 5.53 1.70 10.12
N THR A 402 6.85 1.60 10.23
CA THR A 402 7.58 1.82 11.49
C THR A 402 7.78 3.31 11.73
N VAL A 403 8.16 4.07 10.70
CA VAL A 403 8.20 5.55 10.77
C VAL A 403 6.86 6.12 11.24
N MET A 404 5.75 5.68 10.63
CA MET A 404 4.38 6.03 11.05
C MET A 404 4.13 5.75 12.53
N ASN A 405 4.56 4.58 13.00
CA ASN A 405 4.38 4.19 14.40
C ASN A 405 5.22 5.06 15.35
N ASP A 406 6.47 5.33 15.01
CA ASP A 406 7.38 6.16 15.81
C ASP A 406 6.85 7.58 15.96
N TRP A 407 6.28 8.13 14.88
CA TRP A 407 5.66 9.45 14.87
C TRP A 407 4.25 9.47 15.48
N LYS A 408 3.76 8.32 15.98
CA LYS A 408 2.37 8.13 16.45
C LYS A 408 1.34 8.55 15.41
N TRP A 409 1.70 8.44 14.14
CA TRP A 409 0.90 8.86 13.02
C TRP A 409 0.12 7.67 12.47
N LYS A 410 -1.07 7.46 13.05
CA LYS A 410 -1.98 6.37 12.69
C LYS A 410 -3.10 6.95 11.81
N LEU A 411 -2.94 6.87 10.50
CA LEU A 411 -3.92 7.35 9.51
C LEU A 411 -4.23 6.29 8.48
N MET A 412 -5.35 6.45 7.78
CA MET A 412 -5.67 5.67 6.58
C MET A 412 -4.64 5.87 5.45
N LEU A 413 -4.34 4.81 4.69
CA LEU A 413 -3.46 4.85 3.52
C LEU A 413 -4.25 4.78 2.21
N GLY A 414 -5.14 5.74 1.92
CA GLY A 414 -6.04 5.64 0.77
C GLY A 414 -6.34 6.96 0.09
#